data_AF-A0A7J8Y9Y3-F1
#
_entry.id   AF-A0A7J8Y9Y3-F1
#
_cell.length_a   1.000
_cell.length_b   1.000
_cell.length_c   1.000
_cell.angle_alpha   90.00
_cell.angle_beta   90.00
_cell.angle_gamma   90.00
#
_symmetry.space_group_name_H-M   'P 1'
#
loop_
_entity.id
_entity.type
_entity.pdbx_description
1 polymer ?
#
loop_
_entity_poly.entity_id
_entity_poly.type
_entity_poly.pdbx_seq_one_letter_code
_entity_poly.pdbx_strand_id
1 'polypeptide(L)'
;MLGKLRKSVAKLPFHESNLALKQVKCDACIEENGVCKCDNGGIEGMVMTENAADQQARSGNSSFLHAVLNMSGMLIGLGQLSTPYALENGGWGSVFLLVGLGFICTYTSHVLGKCLAKNPKSESFADIGENAFGRKGRVLTATFIYIEIFMALVSYTISLHDNLITVLSGTQIKLPGVPNLHTSQLITVVAVLIALPSLWLRDLSSISFLSSGGILMSLVIFISVVCTAAFGSVEANHSIPFLHVKNIPAISGLHIYSYAGHFVFPNLYKAMKDPSKFTK
;
A
#
# COMPACT_ATOMS: atom_id res chain seq x y z
N MET A 1 -49.15 -35.22 -34.34
CA MET A 1 -50.52 -34.69 -34.16
C MET A 1 -50.43 -33.26 -33.66
N LEU A 2 -51.09 -32.36 -34.36
CA LEU A 2 -51.15 -30.93 -34.09
C LEU A 2 -51.80 -30.61 -32.74
N GLY A 3 -51.22 -29.62 -32.05
CA GLY A 3 -51.97 -28.42 -31.71
C GLY A 3 -52.52 -28.28 -30.28
N LYS A 4 -52.65 -26.99 -29.92
CA LYS A 4 -53.46 -26.40 -28.83
C LYS A 4 -52.84 -26.50 -27.43
N LEU A 5 -52.88 -25.51 -26.54
CA LEU A 5 -53.45 -24.16 -26.44
C LEU A 5 -52.77 -23.56 -25.18
N ARG A 6 -52.06 -22.43 -25.27
CA ARG A 6 -52.54 -21.09 -24.88
C ARG A 6 -53.13 -20.97 -23.45
N LYS A 7 -52.40 -20.18 -22.63
CA LYS A 7 -52.82 -19.37 -21.46
C LYS A 7 -53.18 -20.10 -20.15
N SER A 8 -52.37 -19.82 -19.12
CA SER A 8 -52.92 -19.21 -17.90
C SER A 8 -51.86 -18.38 -17.18
N VAL A 9 -52.04 -17.06 -17.21
CA VAL A 9 -51.42 -16.12 -16.27
C VAL A 9 -52.28 -16.19 -15.01
N ALA A 10 -51.70 -16.66 -13.90
CA ALA A 10 -52.30 -16.53 -12.58
C ALA A 10 -51.31 -15.80 -11.66
N LYS A 11 -51.84 -14.76 -11.01
CA LYS A 11 -51.17 -13.77 -10.15
C LYS A 11 -50.66 -14.38 -8.83
N LEU A 12 -49.46 -13.94 -8.42
CA LEU A 12 -48.99 -13.50 -7.07
C LEU A 12 -49.83 -13.88 -5.83
N PRO A 13 -49.21 -14.21 -4.67
CA PRO A 13 -48.46 -13.20 -3.91
C PRO A 13 -47.23 -13.65 -3.08
N PHE A 14 -46.34 -12.66 -2.91
CA PHE A 14 -45.48 -12.33 -1.75
C PHE A 14 -44.26 -13.17 -1.32
N HIS A 15 -43.21 -12.38 -1.14
CA HIS A 15 -42.00 -12.52 -0.32
C HIS A 15 -40.75 -13.14 -0.96
N GLU A 16 -39.95 -12.25 -1.54
CA GLU A 16 -38.56 -12.45 -1.96
C GLU A 16 -37.68 -12.99 -0.84
N SER A 17 -36.95 -14.07 -1.15
CA SER A 17 -35.49 -14.15 -1.01
C SER A 17 -35.04 -15.54 -1.44
N ASN A 18 -34.58 -15.68 -2.68
CA ASN A 18 -33.88 -16.90 -3.11
C ASN A 18 -32.69 -16.59 -4.02
N LEU A 19 -31.60 -17.21 -3.60
CA LEU A 19 -30.42 -17.63 -4.36
C LEU A 19 -30.83 -18.20 -5.74
N ALA A 20 -30.16 -17.75 -6.82
CA ALA A 20 -29.47 -18.60 -7.81
C ALA A 20 -29.34 -17.92 -9.19
N LEU A 21 -28.17 -18.13 -9.79
CA LEU A 21 -27.88 -18.07 -11.23
C LEU A 21 -28.14 -16.73 -11.94
N LYS A 22 -27.18 -15.80 -11.82
CA LYS A 22 -27.11 -14.67 -12.75
C LYS A 22 -26.54 -15.14 -14.10
N GLN A 23 -27.47 -15.43 -14.99
CA GLN A 23 -27.31 -15.83 -16.37
C GLN A 23 -26.54 -14.75 -17.16
N VAL A 24 -25.48 -15.16 -17.86
CA VAL A 24 -24.68 -14.32 -18.76
C VAL A 24 -25.56 -13.89 -19.93
N LYS A 25 -25.69 -12.57 -20.14
CA LYS A 25 -26.46 -11.99 -21.25
C LYS A 25 -25.49 -11.32 -22.23
N CYS A 26 -25.20 -11.99 -23.36
CA CYS A 26 -24.59 -11.35 -24.52
C CYS A 26 -25.67 -11.29 -25.61
N ASP A 27 -26.17 -10.07 -25.92
CA ASP A 27 -27.17 -9.88 -26.98
C ASP A 27 -26.45 -9.75 -28.34
N ALA A 28 -26.56 -10.82 -29.15
CA ALA A 28 -26.27 -10.96 -30.60
C ALA A 28 -24.83 -10.73 -31.14
N CYS A 29 -24.30 -11.76 -31.83
CA CYS A 29 -23.12 -11.70 -32.71
C CYS A 29 -23.52 -12.18 -34.11
N ILE A 30 -23.24 -11.43 -35.17
CA ILE A 30 -23.42 -11.83 -36.58
C ILE A 30 -22.02 -11.92 -37.21
N GLU A 31 -21.68 -13.10 -37.76
CA GLU A 31 -20.47 -13.40 -38.53
C GLU A 31 -20.37 -12.48 -39.77
N GLU A 32 -19.28 -11.76 -40.01
CA GLU A 32 -18.02 -12.26 -40.61
C GLU A 32 -16.86 -11.32 -40.16
N ASN A 33 -15.72 -11.87 -39.71
CA ASN A 33 -14.60 -11.24 -38.96
C ASN A 33 -14.78 -11.14 -37.44
N GLY A 34 -14.54 -12.28 -36.77
CA GLY A 34 -14.76 -12.45 -35.35
C GLY A 34 -13.81 -11.68 -34.42
N VAL A 35 -14.39 -10.82 -33.58
CA VAL A 35 -14.12 -10.71 -32.14
C VAL A 35 -15.41 -10.20 -31.48
N CYS A 36 -16.10 -11.04 -30.69
CA CYS A 36 -17.15 -10.57 -29.79
C CYS A 36 -16.57 -10.31 -28.40
N LYS A 37 -16.72 -9.09 -27.89
CA LYS A 37 -16.23 -8.68 -26.57
C LYS A 37 -17.42 -8.62 -25.60
N CYS A 38 -17.57 -9.64 -24.77
CA CYS A 38 -18.50 -9.59 -23.64
C CYS A 38 -17.76 -9.02 -22.42
N ASP A 39 -18.24 -7.90 -21.89
CA ASP A 39 -17.64 -7.23 -20.73
C ASP A 39 -18.02 -7.97 -19.46
N ASN A 40 -17.01 -8.33 -18.66
CA ASN A 40 -17.18 -9.15 -17.47
C ASN A 40 -17.46 -8.22 -16.30
N GLY A 41 -18.70 -8.24 -15.80
CA GLY A 41 -19.06 -7.61 -14.52
C GLY A 41 -18.32 -8.30 -13.37
N GLY A 42 -17.06 -7.91 -13.18
CA GLY A 42 -16.20 -8.32 -12.07
C GLY A 42 -16.40 -7.37 -10.89
N ILE A 43 -16.53 -7.96 -9.71
CA ILE A 43 -16.63 -7.29 -8.42
C ILE A 43 -15.35 -6.47 -8.21
N GLU A 44 -15.41 -5.15 -8.45
CA GLU A 44 -14.36 -4.20 -8.05
C GLU A 44 -14.39 -4.05 -6.52
N GLY A 45 -13.69 -4.97 -5.86
CA GLY A 45 -13.31 -4.83 -4.46
C GLY A 45 -12.26 -3.74 -4.34
N MET A 46 -12.60 -2.71 -3.58
CA MET A 46 -11.82 -1.53 -3.22
C MET A 46 -10.38 -1.89 -2.78
N VAL A 47 -9.41 -1.76 -3.69
CA VAL A 47 -7.98 -1.76 -3.37
C VAL A 47 -7.46 -0.37 -3.69
N MET A 48 -7.31 0.44 -2.64
CA MET A 48 -6.57 1.69 -2.70
C MET A 48 -5.07 1.36 -2.76
N THR A 49 -4.58 1.04 -3.96
CA THR A 49 -3.13 1.11 -4.25
C THR A 49 -2.91 2.26 -5.19
N GLU A 50 -1.95 3.09 -4.82
CA GLU A 50 -1.54 4.30 -5.51
C GLU A 50 -1.17 3.99 -6.98
N ASN A 51 -2.05 4.38 -7.89
CA ASN A 51 -2.03 4.09 -9.32
C ASN A 51 -1.02 4.93 -10.13
N ALA A 52 0.02 5.47 -9.50
CA ALA A 52 1.19 5.95 -10.25
C ALA A 52 1.88 4.79 -10.99
N ALA A 53 1.79 3.57 -10.45
CA ALA A 53 2.22 2.33 -11.11
C ALA A 53 1.22 1.82 -12.18
N ASP A 54 -0.06 2.22 -12.12
CA ASP A 54 -1.12 1.61 -12.95
C ASP A 54 -1.20 2.16 -14.37
N GLN A 55 -0.81 3.42 -14.62
CA GLN A 55 -0.66 3.88 -16.01
C GLN A 55 0.55 3.31 -16.74
N GLN A 56 1.55 2.80 -16.02
CA GLN A 56 2.61 2.00 -16.63
C GLN A 56 2.37 0.50 -16.57
N ALA A 57 1.36 0.05 -15.81
CA ALA A 57 0.87 -1.33 -15.85
C ALA A 57 -0.04 -1.60 -17.06
N ARG A 58 -0.80 -0.60 -17.55
CA ARG A 58 -1.62 -0.74 -18.77
C ARG A 58 -0.85 -0.54 -20.09
N SER A 59 0.34 0.05 -20.04
CA SER A 59 1.30 0.00 -21.14
C SER A 59 2.66 -0.33 -20.55
N GLY A 60 3.19 -1.54 -20.78
CA GLY A 60 4.48 -2.01 -20.24
C GLY A 60 5.68 -1.19 -20.72
N ASN A 61 5.77 0.06 -20.28
CA ASN A 61 6.75 1.06 -20.68
C ASN A 61 7.65 1.49 -19.50
N SER A 62 7.48 0.85 -18.33
CA SER A 62 8.37 0.74 -17.17
C SER A 62 9.87 0.74 -17.45
N SER A 63 10.57 1.86 -17.57
CA SER A 63 12.04 1.78 -17.63
C SER A 63 12.58 1.25 -16.30
N PHE A 64 13.65 0.46 -16.32
CA PHE A 64 14.24 -0.11 -15.10
C PHE A 64 14.53 0.96 -14.03
N LEU A 65 15.06 2.10 -14.46
CA LEU A 65 15.41 3.22 -13.59
C LEU A 65 14.16 3.82 -12.93
N HIS A 66 13.06 3.94 -13.67
CA HIS A 66 11.79 4.41 -13.12
C HIS A 66 11.17 3.41 -12.13
N ALA A 67 11.28 2.11 -12.40
CA ALA A 67 10.83 1.07 -11.47
C ALA A 67 11.65 1.08 -10.15
N VAL A 68 12.97 1.29 -10.24
CA VAL A 68 13.85 1.45 -9.06
C VAL A 68 13.49 2.70 -8.27
N LEU A 69 13.29 3.84 -8.95
CA LEU A 69 12.89 5.08 -8.28
C LEU A 69 11.54 4.93 -7.60
N ASN A 70 10.56 4.30 -8.27
CA ASN A 70 9.25 4.03 -7.69
C ASN A 70 9.35 3.09 -6.47
N MET A 71 10.15 2.02 -6.55
CA MET A 71 10.44 1.17 -5.39
C MET A 71 11.07 1.94 -4.24
N SER A 72 12.07 2.76 -4.52
CA SER A 72 12.74 3.55 -3.49
C SER A 72 11.77 4.54 -2.84
N GLY A 73 10.91 5.18 -3.64
CA GLY A 73 9.88 6.10 -3.14
C GLY A 73 8.86 5.39 -2.25
N MET A 74 8.45 4.16 -2.59
CA MET A 74 7.55 3.37 -1.74
C MET A 74 8.20 2.90 -0.45
N LEU A 75 9.52 2.67 -0.45
CA LEU A 75 10.25 2.31 0.76
C LEU A 75 10.51 3.52 1.66
N ILE A 76 10.62 4.73 1.11
CA ILE A 76 10.84 5.97 1.86
C ILE A 76 9.54 6.38 2.59
N GLY A 77 9.54 6.26 3.91
CA GLY A 77 8.42 6.64 4.76
C GLY A 77 8.77 6.66 6.25
N LEU A 78 7.78 6.32 7.09
CA LEU A 78 7.92 6.30 8.56
C LEU A 78 8.99 5.33 9.07
N GLY A 79 9.27 4.27 8.30
CA GLY A 79 10.34 3.32 8.63
C GLY A 79 11.72 3.96 8.68
N GLN A 80 12.03 4.92 7.79
CA GLN A 80 13.29 5.66 7.82
C GLN A 80 13.32 6.65 9.00
N LEU A 81 12.22 7.34 9.27
CA LEU A 81 12.14 8.31 10.36
C LEU A 81 12.30 7.66 11.74
N SER A 82 11.90 6.40 11.89
CA SER A 82 12.09 5.62 13.13
C SER A 82 13.45 4.93 13.24
N THR A 83 14.24 4.87 12.17
CA THR A 83 15.60 4.29 12.17
C THR A 83 16.57 4.97 13.14
N PRO A 84 16.69 6.32 13.22
CA PRO A 84 17.58 6.95 14.19
C PRO A 84 17.16 6.65 15.64
N TYR A 85 15.85 6.62 15.92
CA TYR A 85 15.33 6.23 17.24
C TYR A 85 15.66 4.76 17.57
N ALA A 86 15.56 3.86 16.59
CA ALA A 86 15.94 2.46 16.75
C ALA A 86 17.45 2.28 16.97
N LEU A 87 18.28 3.13 16.35
CA LEU A 87 19.73 3.17 16.57
C LEU A 87 20.08 3.67 17.97
N GLU A 88 19.48 4.77 18.42
CA GLU A 88 19.69 5.34 19.75
C GLU A 88 19.31 4.34 20.86
N ASN A 89 18.15 3.70 20.73
CA ASN A 89 17.67 2.74 21.73
C ASN A 89 18.29 1.34 21.63
N GLY A 90 18.71 0.92 20.43
CA GLY A 90 19.30 -0.39 20.16
C GLY A 90 20.82 -0.44 20.34
N GLY A 91 21.49 0.70 20.23
CA GLY A 91 22.95 0.81 20.20
C GLY A 91 23.54 0.60 18.80
N TRP A 92 24.82 0.92 18.61
CA TRP A 92 25.50 0.82 17.31
C TRP A 92 25.41 -0.55 16.64
N GLY A 93 25.33 -1.63 17.44
CA GLY A 93 25.19 -2.99 16.97
C GLY A 93 23.85 -3.27 16.27
N SER A 94 22.81 -2.45 16.47
CA SER A 94 21.54 -2.59 15.76
C SER A 94 21.66 -2.31 14.25
N VAL A 95 22.69 -1.57 13.82
CA VAL A 95 22.99 -1.36 12.39
C VAL A 95 23.24 -2.69 11.67
N PHE A 96 23.93 -3.63 12.33
CA PHE A 96 24.12 -4.97 11.75
C PHE A 96 22.80 -5.73 11.60
N LEU A 97 21.84 -5.51 12.52
CA LEU A 97 20.51 -6.08 12.43
C LEU A 97 19.73 -5.47 11.26
N LEU A 98 19.79 -4.14 11.08
CA LEU A 98 19.20 -3.45 9.93
C LEU A 98 19.76 -4.01 8.60
N VAL A 99 21.08 -4.09 8.47
CA VAL A 99 21.74 -4.64 7.27
C VAL A 99 21.35 -6.11 7.04
N GLY A 100 21.34 -6.93 8.10
CA GLY A 100 20.93 -8.33 8.03
C GLY A 100 19.50 -8.51 7.55
N LEU A 101 18.56 -7.70 8.06
CA LEU A 101 17.18 -7.68 7.59
C LEU A 101 17.08 -7.23 6.13
N GLY A 102 17.91 -6.27 5.71
CA GLY A 102 18.02 -5.86 4.31
C GLY A 102 18.45 -6.99 3.38
N PHE A 103 19.40 -7.83 3.79
CA PHE A 103 19.78 -9.03 3.03
C PHE A 103 18.64 -10.05 2.94
N ILE A 104 17.92 -10.28 4.03
CA ILE A 104 16.75 -11.17 4.07
C ILE A 104 15.66 -10.64 3.13
N CYS A 105 15.34 -9.35 3.22
CA CYS A 105 14.42 -8.63 2.34
C CYS A 105 14.81 -8.77 0.86
N THR A 106 16.09 -8.58 0.53
CA THR A 106 16.58 -8.76 -0.84
C THR A 106 16.39 -10.19 -1.32
N TYR A 107 16.70 -11.18 -0.47
CA TYR A 107 16.54 -12.59 -0.80
C TYR A 107 15.07 -12.98 -1.02
N THR A 108 14.16 -12.57 -0.13
CA THR A 108 12.73 -12.86 -0.27
C THR A 108 12.15 -12.23 -1.53
N SER A 109 12.58 -11.02 -1.87
CA SER A 109 12.18 -10.30 -3.09
C SER A 109 12.64 -11.03 -4.35
N HIS A 110 13.87 -11.53 -4.34
CA HIS A 110 14.41 -12.30 -5.46
C HIS A 110 13.66 -13.63 -5.64
N VAL A 111 13.33 -14.33 -4.55
CA VAL A 111 12.49 -15.54 -4.58
C VAL A 111 11.10 -15.21 -5.14
N LEU A 112 10.51 -14.10 -4.71
CA LEU A 112 9.21 -13.63 -5.20
C LEU A 112 9.22 -13.37 -6.71
N GLY A 113 10.27 -12.70 -7.22
CA GLY A 113 10.47 -12.48 -8.66
C GLY A 113 10.54 -13.79 -9.44
N LYS A 114 11.24 -14.80 -8.90
CA LYS A 114 11.26 -16.15 -9.51
C LYS A 114 9.89 -16.84 -9.50
N CYS A 115 9.10 -16.66 -8.43
CA CYS A 115 7.74 -17.20 -8.36
C CYS A 115 6.82 -16.58 -9.42
N LEU A 116 6.92 -15.26 -9.60
CA LEU A 116 6.18 -14.51 -10.63
C LEU A 116 6.58 -14.90 -12.05
N ALA A 117 7.88 -15.07 -12.30
CA ALA A 117 8.39 -15.53 -13.59
C ALA A 117 7.87 -16.94 -13.96
N LYS A 118 7.72 -17.84 -12.98
CA LYS A 118 7.18 -19.20 -13.20
C LYS A 118 5.67 -19.23 -13.40
N ASN A 119 4.93 -18.26 -12.86
CA ASN A 119 3.45 -18.26 -12.87
C ASN A 119 2.91 -16.93 -13.42
N PRO A 120 2.89 -16.75 -14.75
CA PRO A 120 2.45 -15.50 -15.37
C PRO A 120 0.97 -15.15 -15.11
N LYS A 121 0.17 -16.12 -14.63
CA LYS A 121 -1.24 -15.91 -14.25
C LYS A 121 -1.41 -15.28 -12.87
N SER A 122 -0.38 -15.27 -12.02
CA SER A 122 -0.46 -14.65 -10.69
C SER A 122 -0.41 -13.13 -10.82
N GLU A 123 -1.42 -12.43 -10.30
CA GLU A 123 -1.51 -10.97 -10.40
C GLU A 123 -1.20 -10.28 -9.09
N SER A 124 -1.56 -10.91 -8.00
CA SER A 124 -1.39 -10.40 -6.65
C SER A 124 -0.49 -11.30 -5.81
N PHE A 125 0.04 -10.74 -4.72
CA PHE A 125 0.78 -11.50 -3.72
C PHE A 125 -0.08 -12.63 -3.12
N ALA A 126 -1.41 -12.45 -3.04
CA ALA A 126 -2.35 -13.47 -2.60
C ALA A 126 -2.48 -14.64 -3.59
N ASP A 127 -2.38 -14.40 -4.90
CA ASP A 127 -2.41 -15.46 -5.92
C ASP A 127 -1.16 -16.35 -5.85
N ILE A 128 -0.02 -15.78 -5.43
CA ILE A 128 1.20 -16.55 -5.17
C ILE A 128 0.98 -17.48 -3.98
N GLY A 129 0.33 -16.98 -2.91
CA GLY A 129 -0.08 -17.79 -1.77
C GLY A 129 -1.07 -18.89 -2.16
N GLU A 130 -1.98 -18.61 -3.08
CA GLU A 130 -2.90 -19.61 -3.63
C GLU A 130 -2.16 -20.70 -4.40
N ASN A 131 -1.19 -20.34 -5.22
CA ASN A 131 -0.46 -21.30 -6.03
C ASN A 131 0.48 -22.17 -5.18
N ALA A 132 0.95 -21.66 -4.04
CA ALA A 132 1.81 -22.40 -3.12
C ALA A 132 1.06 -23.30 -2.12
N PHE A 133 -0.05 -22.83 -1.56
CA PHE A 133 -0.77 -23.51 -0.46
C PHE A 133 -2.28 -23.72 -0.73
N GLY A 134 -2.73 -23.50 -1.96
CA GLY A 134 -4.14 -23.56 -2.35
C GLY A 134 -4.97 -22.41 -1.77
N ARG A 135 -6.30 -22.54 -1.81
CA ARG A 135 -7.25 -21.50 -1.40
C ARG A 135 -7.05 -21.01 0.04
N LYS A 136 -6.58 -21.87 0.96
CA LYS A 136 -6.24 -21.46 2.34
C LYS A 136 -5.05 -20.50 2.37
N GLY A 137 -4.04 -20.72 1.52
CA GLY A 137 -2.91 -19.82 1.35
C GLY A 137 -3.31 -18.45 0.84
N ARG A 138 -4.25 -18.38 -0.12
CA ARG A 138 -4.80 -17.13 -0.64
C ARG A 138 -5.39 -16.27 0.48
N VAL A 139 -6.27 -16.87 1.29
CA VAL A 139 -6.97 -16.18 2.38
C VAL A 139 -5.97 -15.71 3.43
N LEU A 140 -5.07 -16.60 3.87
CA LEU A 140 -4.07 -16.26 4.88
C LEU A 140 -3.18 -15.09 4.43
N THR A 141 -2.69 -15.15 3.19
CA THR A 141 -1.83 -14.12 2.60
C THR A 141 -2.57 -12.78 2.49
N ALA A 142 -3.81 -12.80 2.01
CA ALA A 142 -4.63 -11.58 1.94
C ALA A 142 -4.88 -10.99 3.33
N THR A 143 -5.18 -11.82 4.34
CA THR A 143 -5.36 -11.37 5.73
C THR A 143 -4.12 -10.64 6.26
N PHE A 144 -2.92 -11.20 6.07
CA PHE A 144 -1.70 -10.52 6.50
C PHE A 144 -1.47 -9.18 5.79
N ILE A 145 -1.73 -9.11 4.48
CA ILE A 145 -1.61 -7.85 3.72
C ILE A 145 -2.60 -6.80 4.24
N TYR A 146 -3.85 -7.18 4.51
CA TYR A 146 -4.84 -6.24 5.04
C TYR A 146 -4.49 -5.75 6.45
N ILE A 147 -3.99 -6.63 7.31
CA ILE A 147 -3.52 -6.26 8.65
C ILE A 147 -2.32 -5.30 8.54
N GLU A 148 -1.36 -5.59 7.66
CA GLU A 148 -0.19 -4.73 7.41
C GLU A 148 -0.62 -3.33 6.95
N ILE A 149 -1.50 -3.24 5.95
CA ILE A 149 -2.01 -1.96 5.43
C ILE A 149 -2.76 -1.21 6.54
N PHE A 150 -3.60 -1.89 7.33
CA PHE A 150 -4.32 -1.26 8.43
C PHE A 150 -3.37 -0.70 9.50
N MET A 151 -2.37 -1.48 9.92
CA MET A 151 -1.37 -1.03 10.90
C MET A 151 -0.55 0.15 10.36
N ALA A 152 -0.19 0.13 9.08
CA ALA A 152 0.53 1.24 8.44
C ALA A 152 -0.33 2.52 8.46
N LEU A 153 -1.61 2.45 8.11
CA LEU A 153 -2.53 3.61 8.16
C LEU A 153 -2.67 4.17 9.59
N VAL A 154 -2.75 3.30 10.59
CA VAL A 154 -2.75 3.70 12.00
C VAL A 154 -1.44 4.41 12.37
N SER A 155 -0.29 3.87 11.95
CA SER A 155 1.02 4.48 12.19
C SER A 155 1.14 5.88 11.56
N TYR A 156 0.70 6.05 10.31
CA TYR A 156 0.61 7.35 9.65
C TYR A 156 -0.30 8.33 10.38
N THR A 157 -1.44 7.87 10.90
CA THR A 157 -2.37 8.73 11.65
C THR A 157 -1.76 9.19 12.98
N ILE A 158 -1.08 8.31 13.70
CA ILE A 158 -0.39 8.65 14.95
C ILE A 158 0.76 9.63 14.67
N SER A 159 1.57 9.36 13.65
CA SER A 159 2.66 10.27 13.28
C SER A 159 2.12 11.65 12.86
N LEU A 160 1.03 11.69 12.10
CA LEU A 160 0.37 12.95 11.74
C LEU A 160 -0.11 13.71 12.98
N HIS A 161 -0.73 13.02 13.94
CA HIS A 161 -1.17 13.59 15.22
C HIS A 161 -0.01 14.24 15.98
N ASP A 162 1.07 13.50 16.20
CA ASP A 162 2.23 13.95 16.97
C ASP A 162 2.94 15.14 16.30
N ASN A 163 3.09 15.09 14.98
CA ASN A 163 3.67 16.19 14.20
C ASN A 163 2.77 17.43 14.22
N LEU A 164 1.45 17.29 14.06
CA LEU A 164 0.52 18.40 14.10
C LEU A 164 0.51 19.10 15.46
N ILE A 165 0.54 18.33 16.56
CA ILE A 165 0.64 18.91 17.91
C ILE A 165 1.93 19.70 18.06
N THR A 166 3.04 19.16 17.57
CA THR A 166 4.35 19.82 17.66
C THR A 166 4.35 21.15 16.89
N VAL A 167 3.87 21.15 15.65
CA VAL A 167 3.81 22.34 14.77
C VAL A 167 2.78 23.37 15.26
N LEU A 168 1.65 22.93 15.81
CA LEU A 168 0.54 23.80 16.25
C LEU A 168 0.50 24.00 17.77
N SER A 169 1.58 23.70 18.48
CA SER A 169 1.69 23.82 19.94
C SER A 169 1.36 25.21 20.49
N GLY A 170 1.36 26.25 19.64
CA GLY A 170 0.94 27.62 19.97
C GLY A 170 -0.52 27.99 19.64
N THR A 171 -1.32 27.12 19.01
CA THR A 171 -2.67 27.46 18.52
C THR A 171 -3.76 26.79 19.37
N GLN A 172 -4.47 27.58 20.17
CA GLN A 172 -5.60 27.12 20.99
C GLN A 172 -6.92 27.32 20.24
N ILE A 173 -7.38 26.28 19.53
CA ILE A 173 -8.69 26.27 18.89
C ILE A 173 -9.70 25.66 19.86
N LYS A 174 -10.61 26.49 20.38
CA LYS A 174 -11.78 26.04 21.15
C LYS A 174 -12.99 26.07 20.22
N LEU A 175 -13.53 24.90 19.89
CA LEU A 175 -14.77 24.83 19.11
C LEU A 175 -15.98 25.00 20.06
N PRO A 176 -16.85 25.99 19.84
CA PRO A 176 -18.07 26.12 20.63
C PRO A 176 -19.04 25.00 20.23
N GLY A 177 -19.24 24.02 21.13
CA GLY A 177 -20.21 22.93 20.93
C GLY A 177 -19.69 21.51 21.20
N VAL A 178 -18.39 21.30 21.41
CA VAL A 178 -17.83 19.96 21.71
C VAL A 178 -17.01 20.00 23.01
N PRO A 179 -17.66 19.86 24.18
CA PRO A 179 -17.03 20.14 25.47
C PRO A 179 -15.97 19.11 25.93
N ASN A 180 -15.83 17.97 25.25
CA ASN A 180 -15.00 16.84 25.72
C ASN A 180 -13.85 16.44 24.80
N LEU A 181 -13.64 17.10 23.65
CA LEU A 181 -12.52 16.79 22.75
C LEU A 181 -11.37 17.77 22.99
N HIS A 182 -10.18 17.22 23.25
CA HIS A 182 -8.96 18.02 23.37
C HIS A 182 -8.62 18.65 22.01
N THR A 183 -8.14 19.90 21.99
CA THR A 183 -7.84 20.67 20.77
C THR A 183 -6.95 19.88 19.78
N SER A 184 -6.01 19.07 20.29
CA SER A 184 -5.15 18.22 19.46
C SER A 184 -5.90 17.13 18.69
N GLN A 185 -6.90 16.51 19.31
CA GLN A 185 -7.72 15.48 18.68
C GLN A 185 -8.58 16.09 17.58
N LEU A 186 -9.13 17.28 17.82
CA LEU A 186 -9.94 18.00 16.85
C LEU A 186 -9.14 18.37 15.61
N ILE A 187 -7.93 18.92 15.79
CA ILE A 187 -7.00 19.24 14.69
C ILE A 187 -6.67 17.99 13.86
N THR A 188 -6.44 16.86 14.53
CA THR A 188 -6.10 15.60 13.86
C THR A 188 -7.27 15.04 13.07
N VAL A 189 -8.48 15.07 13.64
CA VAL A 189 -9.71 14.66 12.94
C VAL A 189 -9.95 15.53 11.71
N VAL A 190 -9.75 16.85 11.82
CA VAL A 190 -9.86 17.78 10.69
C VAL A 190 -8.81 17.46 9.62
N ALA A 191 -7.56 17.22 10.01
CA ALA A 191 -6.50 16.86 9.07
C ALA A 191 -6.79 15.53 8.33
N VAL A 192 -7.27 14.51 9.04
CA VAL A 192 -7.72 13.26 8.44
C VAL A 192 -8.92 13.49 7.51
N LEU A 193 -9.87 14.36 7.89
CA LEU A 193 -11.01 14.70 7.04
C LEU A 193 -10.61 15.46 5.78
N ILE A 194 -9.54 16.25 5.82
CA ILE A 194 -8.95 16.93 4.65
C ILE A 194 -8.17 15.94 3.77
N ALA A 195 -7.50 14.96 4.38
CA ALA A 195 -6.80 13.90 3.67
C ALA A 195 -7.75 12.84 3.08
N LEU A 196 -8.90 12.57 3.70
CA LEU A 196 -9.87 11.59 3.24
C LEU A 196 -10.30 11.77 1.76
N PRO A 197 -10.61 13.00 1.29
CA PRO A 197 -10.86 13.27 -0.12
C PRO A 197 -9.73 12.82 -1.05
N SER A 198 -8.47 12.83 -0.61
CA SER A 198 -7.36 12.35 -1.42
C SER A 198 -7.45 10.84 -1.68
N LEU A 199 -8.15 10.09 -0.82
CA LEU A 199 -8.47 8.68 -1.02
C LEU A 199 -9.64 8.46 -2.02
N TRP A 200 -10.39 9.50 -2.37
CA TRP A 200 -11.45 9.41 -3.38
C TRP A 200 -11.07 10.06 -4.71
N LEU A 201 -9.85 10.58 -4.83
CA LEU A 201 -9.31 11.06 -6.09
C LEU A 201 -9.21 9.86 -7.06
N ARG A 202 -10.19 9.77 -7.97
CA ARG A 202 -10.19 8.82 -9.08
C ARG A 202 -9.33 9.29 -10.25
N ASP A 203 -8.95 10.57 -10.26
CA ASP A 203 -8.13 11.17 -11.30
C ASP A 203 -6.65 10.86 -11.09
N LEU A 204 -6.11 10.10 -12.05
CA LEU A 204 -4.71 9.65 -12.09
C LEU A 204 -3.71 10.82 -12.11
N SER A 205 -4.11 11.97 -12.68
CA SER A 205 -3.31 13.20 -12.71
C SER A 205 -3.08 13.78 -11.30
N SER A 206 -4.13 13.80 -10.47
CA SER A 206 -4.07 14.35 -9.11
C SER A 206 -3.23 13.48 -8.17
N ILE A 207 -3.30 12.15 -8.33
CA ILE A 207 -2.46 11.21 -7.57
C ILE A 207 -0.98 11.38 -7.96
N SER A 208 -0.68 11.52 -9.26
CA SER A 208 0.69 11.75 -9.75
C SER A 208 1.28 13.05 -9.20
N PHE A 209 0.50 14.14 -9.18
CA PHE A 209 0.92 15.40 -8.57
C PHE A 209 1.22 15.24 -7.08
N LEU A 210 0.34 14.56 -6.33
CA LEU A 210 0.52 14.29 -4.90
C LEU A 210 1.79 13.48 -4.62
N SER A 211 2.05 12.42 -5.42
CA SER A 211 3.25 11.60 -5.33
C SER A 211 4.53 12.40 -5.60
N SER A 212 4.53 13.22 -6.66
CA SER A 212 5.66 14.11 -6.98
C SER A 212 5.94 15.13 -5.86
N GLY A 213 4.88 15.68 -5.25
CA GLY A 213 4.98 16.54 -4.08
C GLY A 213 5.55 15.81 -2.86
N GLY A 214 5.12 14.58 -2.61
CA GLY A 214 5.63 13.74 -1.52
C GLY A 214 7.13 13.44 -1.64
N ILE A 215 7.61 13.13 -2.85
CA ILE A 215 9.04 12.92 -3.13
C ILE A 215 9.82 14.22 -2.88
N LEU A 216 9.34 15.35 -3.39
CA LEU A 216 9.99 16.65 -3.18
C LEU A 216 10.06 17.01 -1.70
N MET A 217 8.97 16.84 -0.94
CA MET A 217 8.94 17.10 0.50
C MET A 217 9.89 16.18 1.27
N SER A 218 9.98 14.90 0.87
CA SER A 218 10.93 13.94 1.46
C SER A 218 12.38 14.38 1.22
N LEU A 219 12.70 14.87 0.01
CA LEU A 219 14.01 15.44 -0.30
C LEU A 219 14.32 16.68 0.54
N VAL A 220 13.36 17.59 0.70
CA VAL A 220 13.51 18.78 1.54
C VAL A 220 13.80 18.41 2.99
N ILE A 221 13.07 17.44 3.56
CA ILE A 221 13.32 16.94 4.92
C ILE A 221 14.74 16.36 5.03
N PHE A 222 15.13 15.51 4.07
CA PHE A 222 16.46 14.90 4.07
C PHE A 222 17.58 15.95 4.00
N ILE A 223 17.47 16.91 3.08
CA ILE A 223 18.43 18.01 2.94
C ILE A 223 18.48 18.84 4.23
N SER A 224 17.32 19.13 4.83
CA SER A 224 17.25 19.90 6.08
C SER A 224 17.97 19.19 7.23
N VAL A 225 17.79 17.88 7.36
CA VAL A 225 18.50 17.06 8.36
C VAL A 225 20.01 17.07 8.12
N VAL A 226 20.45 16.86 6.87
CA VAL A 226 21.87 16.89 6.50
C VAL A 226 22.49 18.27 6.76
N CYS A 227 21.83 19.35 6.36
CA CYS A 227 22.28 20.71 6.62
C CYS A 227 22.35 21.01 8.12
N THR A 228 21.37 20.57 8.90
CA THR A 228 21.38 20.72 10.37
C THR A 228 22.53 19.95 11.01
N ALA A 229 22.83 18.74 10.52
CA ALA A 229 23.95 17.96 11.00
C ALA A 229 25.33 18.54 10.59
N ALA A 230 25.43 19.15 9.39
CA ALA A 230 26.69 19.68 8.87
C ALA A 230 27.02 21.09 9.36
N PHE A 231 26.01 21.96 9.48
CA PHE A 231 26.17 23.39 9.81
C PHE A 231 25.57 23.77 11.15
N GLY A 232 24.69 22.95 11.72
CA GLY A 232 24.16 23.18 13.06
C GLY A 232 25.22 22.84 14.11
N SER A 233 25.29 23.64 15.17
CA SER A 233 26.05 23.32 16.38
C SER A 233 25.30 22.25 17.18
N VAL A 234 25.20 21.03 16.64
CA VAL A 234 24.55 19.90 17.29
C VAL A 234 25.58 19.23 18.21
N GLU A 235 25.51 19.50 19.50
CA GLU A 235 26.32 18.81 20.50
C GLU A 235 25.73 17.42 20.80
N ALA A 236 26.58 16.40 20.85
CA ALA A 236 26.17 15.06 21.22
C ALA A 236 25.80 15.03 22.71
N ASN A 237 24.51 14.96 23.00
CA ASN A 237 23.99 15.01 24.38
C ASN A 237 24.38 13.77 25.22
N HIS A 238 24.65 12.63 24.58
CA HIS A 238 25.14 11.41 25.23
C HIS A 238 25.81 10.46 24.23
N SER A 239 26.61 9.51 24.72
CA SER A 239 27.21 8.45 23.89
C SER A 239 26.24 7.28 23.72
N ILE A 240 26.02 6.87 22.48
CA ILE A 240 25.23 5.67 22.15
C ILE A 240 26.07 4.43 22.51
N PRO A 241 25.57 3.51 23.35
CA PRO A 241 26.29 2.29 23.69
C PRO A 241 26.34 1.31 22.52
N PHE A 242 27.20 0.29 22.62
CA PHE A 242 27.35 -0.68 21.54
C PHE A 242 26.08 -1.52 21.31
N LEU A 243 25.43 -2.03 22.36
CA LEU A 243 24.22 -2.84 22.20
C LEU A 243 23.34 -2.84 23.44
N HIS A 244 22.05 -2.61 23.27
CA HIS A 244 21.03 -2.77 24.31
C HIS A 244 20.16 -4.00 24.04
N VAL A 245 20.64 -5.18 24.47
CA VAL A 245 19.98 -6.48 24.21
C VAL A 245 18.49 -6.53 24.59
N LYS A 246 18.09 -5.82 25.65
CA LYS A 246 16.70 -5.76 26.12
C LYS A 246 15.75 -5.09 25.12
N ASN A 247 16.27 -4.14 24.33
CA ASN A 247 15.49 -3.36 23.37
C ASN A 247 15.50 -3.99 21.97
N ILE A 248 16.33 -5.01 21.73
CA ILE A 248 16.50 -5.64 20.41
C ILE A 248 15.19 -6.17 19.82
N PRO A 249 14.29 -6.84 20.56
CA PRO A 249 13.02 -7.26 20.00
C PRO A 249 12.17 -6.08 19.48
N ALA A 250 12.09 -5.00 20.26
CA ALA A 250 11.31 -3.82 19.89
C ALA A 250 11.90 -3.08 18.68
N ILE A 251 13.22 -2.84 18.68
CA ILE A 251 13.90 -2.15 17.57
C ILE A 251 13.97 -3.00 16.30
N SER A 252 13.98 -4.33 16.42
CA SER A 252 13.92 -5.23 15.26
C SER A 252 12.62 -5.04 14.48
N GLY A 253 11.49 -4.82 15.16
CA GLY A 253 10.21 -4.51 14.53
C GLY A 253 10.26 -3.20 13.74
N LEU A 254 10.90 -2.16 14.31
CA LEU A 254 11.09 -0.87 13.63
C LEU A 254 11.95 -1.03 12.37
N HIS A 255 13.04 -1.80 12.43
CA HIS A 255 13.88 -2.07 11.27
C HIS A 255 13.19 -2.94 10.21
N ILE A 256 12.39 -3.94 10.61
CA ILE A 256 11.58 -4.74 9.67
C ILE A 256 10.58 -3.84 8.95
N TYR A 257 9.94 -2.93 9.68
CA TYR A 257 8.98 -1.98 9.12
C TYR A 257 9.63 -1.05 8.07
N SER A 258 10.91 -0.70 8.21
CA SER A 258 11.66 0.04 7.17
C SER A 258 11.79 -0.70 5.84
N TYR A 259 11.61 -2.03 5.83
CA TYR A 259 11.64 -2.87 4.63
C TYR A 259 10.24 -3.36 4.21
N ALA A 260 9.17 -2.85 4.84
CA ALA A 260 7.80 -3.21 4.50
C ALA A 260 7.41 -2.64 3.13
N GLY A 261 7.65 -3.43 2.08
CA GLY A 261 7.22 -3.11 0.71
C GLY A 261 7.00 -4.34 -0.17
N HIS A 262 7.36 -5.54 0.30
CA HIS A 262 7.36 -6.75 -0.53
C HIS A 262 6.02 -7.11 -1.16
N PHE A 263 4.91 -6.72 -0.55
CA PHE A 263 3.58 -7.06 -1.06
C PHE A 263 3.21 -6.30 -2.35
N VAL A 264 3.83 -5.15 -2.63
CA VAL A 264 3.61 -4.39 -3.88
C VAL A 264 4.51 -4.86 -5.04
N PHE A 265 5.48 -5.73 -4.77
CA PHE A 265 6.47 -6.18 -5.74
C PHE A 265 5.86 -6.90 -6.95
N PRO A 266 4.79 -7.71 -6.82
CA PRO A 266 4.09 -8.28 -7.97
C PRO A 266 3.53 -7.23 -8.95
N ASN A 267 2.96 -6.15 -8.41
CA ASN A 267 2.43 -5.05 -9.22
C ASN A 267 3.56 -4.35 -9.97
N LEU A 268 4.68 -4.10 -9.30
CA LEU A 268 5.85 -3.50 -9.94
C LEU A 268 6.44 -4.42 -11.02
N TYR A 269 6.61 -5.71 -10.72
CA TYR A 269 7.14 -6.69 -11.66
C TYR A 269 6.37 -6.66 -12.99
N LYS A 270 5.04 -6.56 -12.93
CA LYS A 270 4.18 -6.45 -14.11
C LYS A 270 4.26 -5.09 -14.82
N ALA A 271 4.48 -4.01 -14.07
CA ALA A 271 4.62 -2.67 -14.64
C ALA A 271 5.96 -2.44 -15.37
N MET A 272 6.98 -3.29 -15.12
CA MET A 272 8.27 -3.22 -15.80
C MET A 272 8.15 -3.57 -17.29
N LYS A 273 8.78 -2.77 -18.15
CA LYS A 273 8.89 -3.04 -19.60
C LYS A 273 9.64 -4.35 -19.89
N ASP A 274 10.59 -4.69 -19.03
CA ASP A 274 11.38 -5.91 -19.12
C ASP A 274 11.44 -6.58 -17.73
N PRO A 275 10.47 -7.46 -17.41
CA PRO A 275 10.39 -8.13 -16.11
C PRO A 275 11.59 -9.02 -15.79
N SER A 276 12.38 -9.44 -16.78
CA SER A 276 13.60 -10.22 -16.56
C SER A 276 14.68 -9.46 -15.79
N LYS A 277 14.59 -8.12 -15.77
CA LYS A 277 15.50 -7.23 -15.02
C LYS A 277 15.11 -7.06 -13.57
N PHE A 278 13.96 -7.57 -13.11
CA PHE A 278 13.50 -7.38 -11.74
C PHE A 278 14.45 -7.96 -10.68
N THR A 279 15.18 -9.02 -11.02
CA THR A 279 16.14 -9.67 -10.11
C THR A 279 17.55 -9.08 -10.15
N LYS A 280 17.79 -8.04 -10.95
CA LYS A 280 19.08 -7.33 -11.05
C LYS A 280 19.10 -6.15 -10.10
#